data_AF-A0A3P7IAN9-F1
#
_entry.id   AF-A0A3P7IAN9-F1
#
_cell.length_a   1.000
_cell.length_b   1.000
_cell.length_c   1.000
_cell.angle_alpha   90.00
_cell.angle_beta   90.00
_cell.angle_gamma   90.00
#
_symmetry.space_group_name_H-M   'P 1'
#
loop_
_entity.id
_entity.type
_entity.pdbx_description
1 polymer ?
#
loop_
_entity_poly.entity_id
_entity_poly.type
_entity_poly.pdbx_seq_one_letter_code
_entity_poly.pdbx_strand_id
1 'polypeptide(L)'
;MQGLNFIHRSFIGYHGRLTSACCLLTDTFQVRICDYGVAELTRILETKHKLWTAPEVMNSIAPPNTKAGDIYSFAIIAAEVITRRPAWLLYGESMHPEGKLMLCFLR
;
A
#
# COMPACT_ATOMS: atom_id res chain seq x y z
N MET A 1 -2.52 10.85 -4.84
CA MET A 1 -1.17 11.34 -4.48
C MET A 1 -1.17 12.53 -3.53
N GLN A 2 -2.01 13.57 -3.72
CA GLN A 2 -1.97 14.79 -2.89
C GLN A 2 -2.10 14.51 -1.38
N GLY A 3 -3.05 13.65 -0.95
CA GLY A 3 -3.22 13.30 0.46
C GLY A 3 -2.01 12.59 1.07
N LEU A 4 -1.35 11.69 0.31
CA LEU A 4 -0.17 10.99 0.80
C LEU A 4 1.04 11.93 0.91
N ASN A 5 1.22 12.82 -0.07
CA ASN A 5 2.26 13.86 -0.02
C ASN A 5 2.06 14.82 1.17
N PHE A 6 0.82 15.10 1.55
CA PHE A 6 0.53 15.89 2.75
C PHE A 6 1.03 15.18 4.02
N ILE A 7 0.74 13.89 4.18
CA ILE A 7 1.21 13.09 5.32
C ILE A 7 2.75 13.02 5.33
N HIS A 8 3.37 12.83 4.17
CA HIS A 8 4.83 12.74 4.04
C HIS A 8 5.57 14.03 4.39
N ARG A 9 4.90 15.18 4.33
CA ARG A 9 5.46 16.49 4.67
C ARG A 9 5.03 16.99 6.06
N SER A 10 4.08 16.31 6.70
CA SER A 10 3.65 16.65 8.05
C SER A 10 4.60 16.07 9.10
N PHE A 11 4.36 16.41 10.37
CA PHE A 11 5.11 15.88 11.51
C PHE A 11 5.01 14.35 11.65
N ILE A 12 3.97 13.74 11.06
CA ILE A 12 3.77 12.28 11.08
C ILE A 12 4.82 11.59 10.20
N GLY A 13 5.20 12.24 9.09
CA GLY A 13 6.28 11.80 8.21
C GLY A 13 5.94 10.64 7.28
N TYR A 14 5.09 9.69 7.68
CA TYR A 14 4.62 8.57 6.87
C TYR A 14 3.30 8.03 7.42
N HIS A 15 2.57 7.26 6.62
CA HIS A 15 1.35 6.59 7.05
C HIS A 15 1.66 5.27 7.78
N GLY A 16 2.56 4.46 7.24
CA GLY A 16 3.08 3.22 7.84
C GLY A 16 2.13 2.01 7.73
N ARG A 17 0.90 2.20 7.28
CA ARG A 17 -0.06 1.11 7.10
C ARG A 17 -1.14 1.47 6.09
N LEU A 18 -0.71 1.96 4.93
CA LEU A 18 -1.66 2.32 3.87
C LEU A 18 -2.22 1.03 3.24
N THR A 19 -3.53 0.86 3.30
CA THR A 19 -4.25 -0.25 2.64
C THR A 19 -5.48 0.29 1.92
N SER A 20 -6.11 -0.52 1.06
CA SER A 20 -7.37 -0.12 0.40
C SER A 20 -8.50 0.13 1.39
N ALA A 21 -8.49 -0.52 2.56
CA ALA A 21 -9.44 -0.25 3.64
C ALA A 21 -9.26 1.15 4.29
N CYS A 22 -8.07 1.73 4.21
CA CYS A 22 -7.78 3.07 4.73
C CYS A 22 -8.13 4.20 3.73
N CYS A 23 -8.61 3.85 2.54
CA CYS A 23 -8.97 4.78 1.47
C CYS A 23 -10.49 4.89 1.37
N LEU A 24 -11.05 5.94 1.98
CA LEU A 24 -12.49 6.19 2.00
C LEU A 24 -12.90 7.04 0.80
N LEU A 25 -13.90 6.57 0.06
CA LEU A 25 -14.47 7.31 -1.08
C LEU A 25 -15.66 8.15 -0.61
N THR A 26 -15.70 9.42 -1.01
CA THR A 26 -16.86 10.28 -0.82
C THR A 26 -17.85 10.15 -1.98
N ASP A 27 -19.08 10.64 -1.77
CA ASP A 27 -20.10 10.84 -2.80
C ASP A 27 -19.62 11.67 -4.01
N THR A 28 -18.69 12.58 -3.76
CA THR A 28 -18.00 13.43 -4.74
C THR A 28 -16.81 12.75 -5.42
N PHE A 29 -16.65 11.42 -5.27
CA PHE A 29 -15.55 10.64 -5.81
C PHE A 29 -14.16 11.09 -5.36
N GLN A 30 -14.06 11.71 -4.18
CA GLN A 30 -12.78 12.07 -3.59
C GLN A 30 -12.31 10.96 -2.66
N VAL A 31 -11.03 10.58 -2.76
CA VAL A 31 -10.41 9.62 -1.85
C VAL A 31 -9.80 10.35 -0.67
N ARG A 32 -10.19 9.95 0.54
CA ARG A 32 -9.64 10.44 1.82
C ARG A 32 -8.88 9.32 2.50
N ILE A 33 -7.72 9.65 3.04
CA ILE A 33 -6.83 8.70 3.73
C ILE A 33 -7.12 8.77 5.24
N CYS A 34 -7.41 7.63 5.88
CA CYS A 34 -7.62 7.50 7.32
C CYS A 34 -6.57 6.57 7.97
N ASP A 35 -6.62 6.40 9.29
CA ASP A 35 -5.69 5.54 10.06
C ASP A 35 -4.19 5.86 9.86
N TYR A 36 -3.85 7.13 9.67
CA TYR A 36 -2.46 7.60 9.67
C TYR A 36 -1.97 7.90 11.10
N GLY A 37 -0.67 7.76 11.35
CA GLY A 37 -0.06 8.07 12.65
C GLY A 37 -0.34 7.06 13.77
N VAL A 38 -1.14 6.02 13.51
CA VAL A 38 -1.40 4.91 14.45
C VAL A 38 -0.47 3.72 14.26
N ALA A 39 0.42 3.76 13.26
CA ALA A 39 1.28 2.64 12.88
C ALA A 39 2.17 2.13 14.04
N GLU A 40 2.59 3.02 14.95
CA GLU A 40 3.37 2.64 16.14
C GLU A 40 2.49 1.96 17.21
N LEU A 41 1.21 2.35 17.31
CA LEU A 41 0.26 1.76 18.26
C LEU A 41 -0.22 0.37 17.81
N THR A 42 -0.34 0.16 16.50
CA THR A 42 -0.86 -1.09 15.93
C THR A 42 0.25 -2.12 15.64
N ARG A 43 1.53 -1.76 15.84
CA ARG A 43 2.70 -2.64 15.61
C ARG A 43 2.63 -3.99 16.32
N ILE A 44 1.91 -4.07 17.44
CA ILE A 44 1.76 -5.26 18.28
C ILE A 44 0.78 -6.29 17.67
N LEU A 45 -0.08 -5.87 16.73
CA LEU A 45 -1.25 -6.65 16.30
C LEU A 45 -1.16 -7.24 14.88
N GLU A 46 -0.12 -6.93 14.10
CA GLU A 46 -0.21 -7.08 12.63
C GLU A 46 0.65 -8.21 12.04
N THR A 47 0.04 -9.39 11.94
CA THR A 47 0.48 -10.47 11.04
C THR A 47 -0.29 -10.49 9.71
N LYS A 48 -1.33 -9.66 9.56
CA LYS A 48 -2.34 -9.78 8.48
C LYS A 48 -2.13 -8.88 7.25
N HIS A 49 -1.31 -7.83 7.31
CA HIS A 49 -1.22 -6.82 6.24
C HIS A 49 -0.03 -6.95 5.28
N LYS A 50 0.66 -8.11 5.28
CA LYS A 50 1.90 -8.35 4.52
C LYS A 50 1.85 -7.99 3.03
N LEU A 51 0.68 -8.02 2.41
CA LEU A 51 0.51 -7.78 0.98
C LEU A 51 0.78 -6.33 0.55
N TRP A 52 0.36 -5.37 1.36
CA TRP A 52 0.61 -3.94 1.12
C TRP A 52 1.92 -3.47 1.75
N THR A 53 2.59 -4.33 2.51
CA THR A 53 3.88 -4.05 3.12
C THR A 53 5.00 -4.27 2.10
N ALA A 54 5.89 -3.30 1.98
CA ALA A 54 7.02 -3.39 1.08
C ALA A 54 8.00 -4.49 1.53
N PRO A 55 8.65 -5.23 0.60
CA PRO A 55 9.52 -6.35 0.94
C PRO A 55 10.71 -5.95 1.82
N GLU A 56 11.22 -4.73 1.67
CA GLU A 56 12.29 -4.18 2.50
C GLU A 56 11.87 -4.00 3.95
N VAL A 57 10.61 -3.66 4.19
CA VAL A 57 10.03 -3.56 5.54
C VAL A 57 9.85 -4.95 6.15
N MET A 58 9.48 -5.93 5.33
CA MET A 58 9.20 -7.29 5.78
C MET A 58 10.47 -8.10 6.10
N ASN A 59 11.58 -7.80 5.44
CA ASN A 59 12.78 -8.64 5.45
C ASN A 59 13.95 -8.07 6.28
N SER A 60 13.77 -6.93 6.93
CA SER A 60 14.89 -6.21 7.56
C SER A 60 14.62 -5.75 8.99
N ILE A 61 15.73 -5.54 9.71
CA ILE A 61 15.82 -4.83 11.00
C ILE A 61 15.60 -3.31 10.80
N ALA A 62 15.34 -2.85 9.56
CA ALA A 62 15.12 -1.45 9.25
C ALA A 62 13.84 -0.92 9.92
N PRO A 63 13.72 0.41 10.11
CA PRO A 63 12.50 1.00 10.65
C PRO A 63 11.29 0.53 9.83
N PRO A 64 10.26 -0.01 10.50
CA PRO A 64 9.19 -0.77 9.85
C PRO A 64 8.31 0.09 8.94
N ASN A 65 8.38 1.42 9.06
CA ASN A 65 7.47 2.30 8.34
C ASN A 65 8.29 3.45 7.72
N THR A 66 8.20 3.57 6.40
CA THR A 66 8.93 4.58 5.64
C THR A 66 8.03 5.21 4.59
N LYS A 67 8.41 6.40 4.10
CA LYS A 67 7.74 7.04 2.96
C LYS A 67 7.75 6.12 1.73
N ALA A 68 8.86 5.42 1.49
CA ALA A 68 9.00 4.47 0.38
C ALA A 68 8.01 3.30 0.52
N GLY A 69 7.83 2.80 1.75
CA GLY A 69 6.82 1.78 2.06
C GLY A 69 5.40 2.23 1.68
N ASP A 70 5.01 3.46 2.01
CA ASP A 70 3.69 3.97 1.62
C ASP A 70 3.53 4.11 0.10
N ILE A 71 4.60 4.43 -0.64
CA ILE A 71 4.56 4.49 -2.11
C ILE A 71 4.32 3.09 -2.69
N TYR A 72 4.97 2.07 -2.13
CA TYR A 72 4.71 0.68 -2.51
C TYR A 72 3.26 0.28 -2.25
N SER A 73 2.74 0.55 -1.04
CA SER A 73 1.36 0.28 -0.68
C SER A 73 0.38 0.99 -1.62
N PHE A 74 0.65 2.24 -1.98
CA PHE A 74 -0.15 3.01 -2.94
C PHE A 74 -0.15 2.36 -4.33
N ALA A 75 0.99 1.83 -4.80
CA ALA A 75 1.07 1.13 -6.08
C ALA A 75 0.18 -0.12 -6.10
N ILE A 76 0.16 -0.89 -5.01
CA ILE A 76 -0.74 -2.04 -4.87
C ILE A 76 -2.21 -1.60 -4.94
N ILE A 77 -2.61 -0.57 -4.18
CA ILE A 77 -3.99 -0.05 -4.21
C ILE A 77 -4.35 0.46 -5.61
N ALA A 78 -3.44 1.15 -6.29
CA ALA A 78 -3.66 1.61 -7.66
C ALA A 78 -3.88 0.43 -8.62
N ALA A 79 -3.10 -0.64 -8.47
CA ALA A 79 -3.30 -1.86 -9.24
C ALA A 79 -4.65 -2.52 -8.95
N GLU A 80 -5.11 -2.55 -7.70
CA GLU A 80 -6.47 -3.03 -7.35
C GLU A 80 -7.56 -2.22 -8.06
N VAL A 81 -7.44 -0.90 -8.06
CA VAL A 81 -8.41 0.00 -8.71
C VAL A 81 -8.44 -0.20 -10.23
N ILE A 82 -7.27 -0.30 -10.87
CA ILE A 82 -7.15 -0.48 -12.33
C ILE A 82 -7.70 -1.84 -12.76
N THR A 83 -7.33 -2.90 -12.03
CA THR A 83 -7.72 -4.28 -12.38
C THR A 83 -9.12 -4.64 -11.91
N ARG A 84 -9.71 -3.85 -11.00
CA ARG A 84 -10.95 -4.16 -10.28
C ARG A 84 -10.92 -5.54 -9.62
N ARG A 85 -9.72 -6.01 -9.29
CA ARG A 85 -9.45 -7.28 -8.62
C ARG A 85 -8.75 -7.00 -7.31
N PRO A 86 -9.00 -7.81 -6.28
CA PRO A 86 -8.30 -7.66 -5.02
C PRO A 86 -6.81 -8.01 -5.17
N ALA A 87 -5.93 -7.34 -4.42
CA ALA A 87 -4.49 -7.48 -4.62
C ALA A 87 -3.99 -8.91 -4.43
N TRP A 88 -4.60 -9.73 -3.57
CA TRP A 88 -4.15 -11.11 -3.36
C TRP A 88 -4.31 -11.97 -4.63
N LEU A 89 -5.26 -11.64 -5.50
CA LEU A 89 -5.46 -12.34 -6.76
C LEU A 89 -4.39 -11.96 -7.80
N LEU A 90 -3.83 -10.75 -7.73
CA LEU A 90 -2.73 -10.31 -8.59
C LEU A 90 -1.45 -11.12 -8.34
N TYR A 91 -1.24 -11.58 -7.10
CA TYR A 91 -0.14 -12.48 -6.76
C TYR A 91 -0.48 -13.95 -7.02
N GLY A 92 -1.74 -14.36 -6.85
CA GLY A 92 -2.19 -15.74 -7.07
C GLY A 92 -2.06 -16.25 -8.51
N GLU A 93 -2.13 -15.37 -9.52
CA GLU A 93 -1.93 -15.75 -10.93
C GLU A 93 -0.46 -15.75 -11.37
N SER A 94 0.47 -15.32 -10.50
CA SER A 94 1.92 -15.35 -10.77
C SER A 94 2.59 -16.69 -10.43
N MET A 95 1.80 -17.69 -10.02
CA MET A 95 2.25 -19.07 -9.83
C MET A 95 1.88 -19.97 -11.04
N HIS A 96 1.70 -19.37 -12.22
CA HIS A 96 1.77 -20.06 -13.51
C HIS A 96 3.19 -19.86 -14.09
N PRO A 97 3.87 -20.91 -14.61
CA PRO A 97 5.32 -20.91 -14.91
C PRO A 97 5.77 -20.03 -16.09
N GLU A 98 4.91 -19.14 -16.61
CA GLU A 98 5.25 -18.28 -17.73
C GLU A 98 5.03 -16.81 -17.35
N GLY A 99 6.13 -16.18 -16.94
CA GLY A 99 6.18 -14.79 -16.56
C GLY A 99 5.73 -13.89 -17.71
N LYS A 100 4.54 -13.29 -17.59
CA LYS A 100 4.12 -12.19 -18.45
C LYS A 100 3.01 -11.33 -17.86
N LEU A 101 3.25 -10.74 -16.68
CA LEU A 101 2.43 -9.60 -16.21
C LEU A 101 3.25 -8.36 -15.85
N MET A 102 4.59 -8.41 -15.95
CA MET A 102 5.47 -7.23 -15.83
C MET A 102 5.79 -6.63 -17.21
N LEU A 103 4.80 -6.47 -18.10
CA LEU A 103 5.02 -5.86 -19.43
C LEU A 103 3.85 -4.98 -19.92
N CYS A 104 2.79 -4.77 -19.13
CA CYS A 104 1.67 -3.90 -19.55
C CYS A 104 1.77 -2.45 -19.05
N PHE A 105 2.84 -2.06 -18.35
CA PHE A 105 3.07 -0.66 -17.95
C PHE A 105 4.26 0.02 -18.64
N LEU A 106 4.93 -0.68 -19.57
CA LEU A 106 5.94 -0.10 -20.46
C LEU A 106 5.74 -0.63 -21.89
N ARG A 107 4.67 -0.18 -22.53
CA ARG A 107 4.62 -0.02 -24.00
C ARG A 107 3.60 1.03 -24.40
#